data_AF-A0A177L021-F1
#
_entry.id   AF-A0A177L021-F1
#
_cell.length_a   1.000
_cell.length_b   1.000
_cell.length_c   1.000
_cell.angle_alpha   90.00
_cell.angle_beta   90.00
_cell.angle_gamma   90.00
#
_symmetry.space_group_name_H-M   'P 1'
#
loop_
_entity.id
_entity.type
_entity.pdbx_description
1 polymer ?
#
loop_
_entity_poly.entity_id
_entity_poly.type
_entity_poly.pdbx_seq_one_letter_code
_entity_poly.pdbx_strand_id
1 'polypeptide(L)'
;MHTVNTMSYQDFDFEVNGQKALLEDIFPGFNEYDRIGVVVRESGGGIGASALLMSALTRFYDFFRPNLGVEPGQQFIYPEFFIFHVGKKHMSHYWMDIWPPHKEVLIEEDDPEQILEAINDRGITRLLVEDIDPSHPIYLRETLNSAKHRIVSALVYSPTGRVDNSDVKITSCEAAEKNVVGSIRISEELSKEALDQLEERRESLKVNGRVTETYRRIDVAEALHKLTENTEPGATTRSYFALLEMEEEMEV
;
A
#
# COMPACT_ATOMS: atom_id res chain seq x y z
N MET A 1 -3.21 -18.62 6.20
CA MET A 1 -3.78 -17.51 6.97
C MET A 1 -3.26 -17.61 8.40
N HIS A 2 -2.09 -17.02 8.68
CA HIS A 2 -1.42 -17.16 9.98
C HIS A 2 -1.77 -16.04 10.97
N THR A 3 -2.42 -14.96 10.51
CA THR A 3 -2.76 -13.80 11.33
C THR A 3 -4.11 -13.92 12.06
N VAL A 4 -5.04 -14.74 11.55
CA VAL A 4 -6.45 -14.83 12.02
C VAL A 4 -6.58 -15.11 13.51
N ASN A 5 -5.71 -15.92 14.08
CA ASN A 5 -5.83 -16.33 15.49
C ASN A 5 -4.78 -15.67 16.38
N THR A 6 -3.95 -14.78 15.84
CA THR A 6 -2.81 -14.19 16.56
C THR A 6 -3.02 -12.73 16.93
N MET A 7 -3.99 -12.06 16.29
CA MET A 7 -4.32 -10.65 16.54
C MET A 7 -5.75 -10.31 16.12
N SER A 8 -6.28 -9.24 16.72
CA SER A 8 -7.56 -8.61 16.41
C SER A 8 -7.35 -7.14 16.02
N TYR A 9 -8.31 -6.58 15.30
CA TYR A 9 -8.39 -5.15 15.04
C TYR A 9 -8.33 -4.31 16.34
N GLN A 10 -8.87 -4.83 17.44
CA GLN A 10 -8.87 -4.15 18.74
C GLN A 10 -7.49 -4.06 19.40
N ASP A 11 -6.48 -4.78 18.89
CA ASP A 11 -5.11 -4.72 19.39
C ASP A 11 -4.34 -3.49 18.86
N PHE A 12 -4.94 -2.73 17.93
CA PHE A 12 -4.37 -1.51 17.35
C PHE A 12 -5.03 -0.27 17.96
N ASP A 13 -4.24 0.78 18.14
CA ASP A 13 -4.77 2.10 18.51
C ASP A 13 -4.65 3.04 17.31
N PHE A 14 -5.70 3.85 17.10
CA PHE A 14 -5.78 4.81 16.01
C PHE A 14 -5.98 6.20 16.60
N GLU A 15 -5.26 7.17 16.04
CA GLU A 15 -5.51 8.58 16.28
C GLU A 15 -5.63 9.32 14.95
N VAL A 16 -6.62 10.21 14.85
CA VAL A 16 -6.80 11.16 13.76
C VAL A 16 -6.84 12.57 14.36
N ASN A 17 -5.97 13.47 13.88
CA ASN A 17 -5.80 14.81 14.45
C ASN A 17 -5.56 14.79 15.98
N GLY A 18 -4.81 13.79 16.47
CA GLY A 18 -4.52 13.59 17.89
C GLY A 18 -5.72 13.14 18.73
N GLN A 19 -6.86 12.79 18.12
CA GLN A 19 -8.03 12.24 18.80
C GLN A 19 -8.14 10.75 18.52
N LYS A 20 -8.57 9.98 19.53
CA LYS A 20 -8.84 8.54 19.36
C LYS A 20 -9.83 8.33 18.22
N ALA A 21 -9.51 7.38 17.35
CA ALA A 21 -10.24 7.11 16.11
C ALA A 21 -10.43 5.60 15.88
N LEU A 22 -11.06 5.28 14.75
CA LEU A 22 -11.19 3.96 14.15
C LEU A 22 -10.54 3.95 12.76
N LEU A 23 -10.31 2.77 12.20
CA LEU A 23 -9.86 2.63 10.81
C LEU A 23 -10.83 3.29 9.84
N GLU A 24 -12.13 3.24 10.10
CA GLU A 24 -13.15 3.90 9.27
C GLU A 24 -13.06 5.44 9.29
N ASP A 25 -12.41 6.05 10.29
CA ASP A 25 -12.11 7.49 10.29
C ASP A 25 -10.90 7.83 9.41
N ILE A 26 -10.05 6.84 9.13
CA ILE A 26 -8.91 6.91 8.20
C ILE A 26 -9.37 6.56 6.77
N PHE A 27 -10.20 5.51 6.65
CA PHE A 27 -10.82 5.01 5.43
C PHE A 27 -12.35 5.07 5.55
N PRO A 28 -12.98 6.21 5.22
CA PRO A 28 -14.43 6.34 5.26
C PRO A 28 -15.12 5.25 4.42
N GLY A 29 -16.07 4.56 5.06
CA GLY A 29 -16.86 3.49 4.45
C GLY A 29 -16.09 2.19 4.19
N PHE A 30 -14.97 1.95 4.90
CA PHE A 30 -14.19 0.72 4.74
C PHE A 30 -15.05 -0.54 4.91
N ASN A 31 -14.96 -1.47 3.96
CA ASN A 31 -15.74 -2.70 3.91
C ASN A 31 -14.94 -3.88 3.31
N GLU A 32 -15.55 -5.06 3.26
CA GLU A 32 -14.92 -6.30 2.82
C GLU A 32 -14.52 -6.33 1.33
N TYR A 33 -15.05 -5.41 0.51
CA TYR A 33 -14.71 -5.29 -0.91
C TYR A 33 -13.61 -4.26 -1.18
N ASP A 34 -13.16 -3.54 -0.16
CA ASP A 34 -12.10 -2.55 -0.32
C ASP A 34 -10.76 -3.20 -0.67
N ARG A 35 -10.04 -2.52 -1.56
CA ARG A 35 -8.76 -2.96 -2.09
C ARG A 35 -7.70 -1.94 -1.76
N ILE A 36 -6.66 -2.35 -1.04
CA ILE A 36 -5.57 -1.47 -0.63
C ILE A 36 -4.39 -1.66 -1.58
N GLY A 37 -3.88 -0.56 -2.13
CA GLY A 37 -2.67 -0.54 -2.93
C GLY A 37 -1.59 0.27 -2.23
N VAL A 38 -0.36 -0.25 -2.17
CA VAL A 38 0.81 0.47 -1.65
C VAL A 38 1.88 0.54 -2.73
N VAL A 39 2.28 1.74 -3.12
CA VAL A 39 3.36 1.95 -4.10
C VAL A 39 4.69 2.05 -3.36
N VAL A 40 5.63 1.16 -3.67
CA VAL A 40 6.93 1.02 -3.01
C VAL A 40 8.06 1.25 -4.01
N ARG A 41 9.03 2.09 -3.64
CA ARG A 41 10.13 2.51 -4.52
C ARG A 41 11.51 2.23 -3.96
N GLU A 42 11.63 1.99 -2.66
CA GLU A 42 12.90 1.64 -2.03
C GLU A 42 12.88 0.26 -1.37
N SER A 43 14.07 -0.34 -1.26
CA SER A 43 14.28 -1.63 -0.60
C SER A 43 13.77 -1.58 0.84
N GLY A 44 12.82 -2.45 1.17
CA GLY A 44 12.18 -2.45 2.49
C GLY A 44 11.11 -1.37 2.69
N GLY A 45 10.85 -0.49 1.71
CA GLY A 45 10.04 0.71 1.93
C GLY A 45 8.60 0.45 2.38
N GLY A 46 8.01 -0.68 1.94
CA GLY A 46 6.66 -1.08 2.32
C GLY A 46 6.43 -1.27 3.83
N ILE A 47 7.48 -1.45 4.64
CA ILE A 47 7.32 -1.55 6.10
C ILE A 47 6.81 -0.26 6.74
N GLY A 48 7.00 0.89 6.07
CA GLY A 48 6.46 2.17 6.52
C GLY A 48 4.93 2.25 6.50
N ALA A 49 4.28 1.31 5.81
CA ALA A 49 2.83 1.15 5.72
C ALA A 49 2.29 -0.02 6.55
N SER A 50 3.14 -0.67 7.35
CA SER A 50 2.81 -1.98 7.91
C SER A 50 1.74 -1.94 9.00
N ALA A 51 1.70 -0.91 9.85
CA ALA A 51 0.68 -0.80 10.90
C ALA A 51 -0.72 -0.61 10.29
N LEU A 52 -0.82 0.20 9.22
CA LEU A 52 -2.06 0.35 8.46
C LEU A 52 -2.46 -0.94 7.75
N LEU A 53 -1.54 -1.59 7.03
CA LEU A 53 -1.83 -2.86 6.35
C LEU A 53 -2.30 -3.95 7.31
N MET A 54 -1.60 -4.14 8.44
CA MET A 54 -1.93 -5.16 9.43
C MET A 54 -3.24 -4.86 10.17
N SER A 55 -3.51 -3.59 10.48
CA SER A 55 -4.78 -3.21 11.10
C SER A 55 -5.97 -3.36 10.12
N ALA A 56 -5.80 -2.98 8.85
CA ALA A 56 -6.82 -3.18 7.83
C ALA A 56 -7.06 -4.67 7.50
N LEU A 57 -6.00 -5.48 7.52
CA LEU A 57 -6.06 -6.93 7.33
C LEU A 57 -6.91 -7.59 8.43
N THR A 58 -6.66 -7.22 9.69
CA THR A 58 -7.43 -7.77 10.81
C THR A 58 -8.88 -7.32 10.77
N ARG A 59 -9.14 -6.07 10.35
CA ARG A 59 -10.49 -5.56 10.12
C ARG A 59 -11.20 -6.30 8.99
N PHE A 60 -10.51 -6.62 7.90
CA PHE A 60 -11.05 -7.44 6.81
C PHE A 60 -11.52 -8.79 7.33
N TYR A 61 -10.70 -9.49 8.12
CA TYR A 61 -11.08 -10.79 8.66
C TYR A 61 -12.27 -10.72 9.63
N ASP A 62 -12.48 -9.60 10.32
CA ASP A 62 -13.67 -9.40 11.17
C ASP A 62 -14.98 -9.51 10.38
N PHE A 63 -15.01 -9.10 9.10
CA PHE A 63 -16.22 -9.21 8.27
C PHE A 63 -16.62 -10.65 7.99
N PHE A 64 -15.68 -11.59 8.06
CA PHE A 64 -15.91 -13.00 7.73
C PHE A 64 -15.90 -13.93 8.93
N ARG A 65 -15.46 -13.46 10.11
CA ARG A 65 -15.56 -14.25 11.35
C ARG A 65 -17.04 -14.49 11.72
N PRO A 66 -17.43 -15.72 12.11
CA PRO A 66 -16.62 -16.90 12.45
C PRO A 66 -16.39 -17.89 11.30
N ASN A 67 -16.73 -17.53 10.05
CA ASN A 67 -16.74 -18.46 8.91
C ASN A 67 -15.35 -18.74 8.33
N LEU A 68 -14.29 -18.07 8.81
CA LEU A 68 -12.92 -18.32 8.36
C LEU A 68 -12.39 -19.67 8.83
N GLY A 69 -11.64 -20.34 7.96
CA GLY A 69 -10.98 -21.61 8.28
C GLY A 69 -10.69 -22.45 7.03
N VAL A 70 -10.22 -23.68 7.24
CA VAL A 70 -9.80 -24.61 6.17
C VAL A 70 -10.72 -25.82 6.02
N GLU A 71 -11.68 -26.00 6.92
CA GLU A 71 -12.62 -27.12 6.87
C GLU A 71 -13.72 -26.88 5.81
N PRO A 72 -14.37 -27.95 5.31
CA PRO A 72 -15.47 -27.82 4.37
C PRO A 72 -16.58 -26.88 4.88
N GLY A 73 -16.93 -25.89 4.06
CA GLY A 73 -17.92 -24.85 4.41
C GLY A 73 -17.33 -23.60 5.07
N GLN A 74 -16.04 -23.60 5.39
CA GLN A 74 -15.32 -22.40 5.85
C GLN A 74 -14.66 -21.65 4.69
N GLN A 75 -14.31 -20.39 4.94
CA GLN A 75 -13.69 -19.50 3.97
C GLN A 75 -12.18 -19.40 4.23
N PHE A 76 -11.38 -19.83 3.25
CA PHE A 76 -9.94 -19.65 3.22
C PHE A 76 -9.58 -18.54 2.23
N ILE A 77 -9.65 -17.30 2.69
CA ILE A 77 -9.54 -16.10 1.86
C ILE A 77 -8.50 -15.13 2.41
N TYR A 78 -7.98 -14.27 1.54
CA TYR A 78 -7.03 -13.20 1.87
C TYR A 78 -7.60 -11.89 1.32
N PRO A 79 -7.34 -10.73 1.96
CA PRO A 79 -7.84 -9.45 1.44
C PRO A 79 -7.18 -9.10 0.10
N GLU A 80 -7.86 -8.29 -0.69
CA GLU A 80 -7.37 -7.77 -1.97
C GLU A 80 -6.41 -6.59 -1.74
N PHE A 81 -5.29 -6.85 -1.05
CA PHE A 81 -4.24 -5.89 -0.78
C PHE A 81 -3.03 -6.16 -1.68
N PHE A 82 -2.49 -5.12 -2.30
CA PHE A 82 -1.46 -5.22 -3.32
C PHE A 82 -0.30 -4.29 -3.01
N ILE A 83 0.92 -4.76 -3.29
CA ILE A 83 2.13 -3.96 -3.22
C ILE A 83 2.66 -3.77 -4.64
N PHE A 84 2.80 -2.52 -5.05
CA PHE A 84 3.29 -2.11 -6.36
C PHE A 84 4.75 -1.73 -6.24
N HIS A 85 5.64 -2.66 -6.60
CA HIS A 85 7.07 -2.48 -6.57
C HIS A 85 7.53 -1.83 -7.87
N VAL A 86 7.99 -0.58 -7.79
CA VAL A 86 8.52 0.13 -8.97
C VAL A 86 10.01 -0.17 -9.15
N GLY A 87 10.40 -0.52 -10.37
CA GLY A 87 11.75 -0.83 -10.81
C GLY A 87 12.22 -2.25 -10.48
N LYS A 88 12.02 -2.69 -9.24
CA LYS A 88 12.43 -4.03 -8.77
C LYS A 88 11.59 -4.43 -7.56
N LYS A 89 11.53 -5.72 -7.27
CA LYS A 89 10.93 -6.19 -6.01
C LYS A 89 11.80 -5.73 -4.82
N HIS A 90 11.18 -5.04 -3.87
CA HIS A 90 11.88 -4.35 -2.78
C HIS A 90 11.93 -5.14 -1.48
N MET A 91 11.00 -6.07 -1.27
CA MET A 91 10.96 -7.06 -0.18
C MET A 91 9.76 -8.00 -0.36
N SER A 92 9.62 -8.98 0.53
CA SER A 92 8.44 -9.83 0.68
C SER A 92 7.56 -9.38 1.87
N HIS A 93 6.27 -9.24 1.62
CA HIS A 93 5.23 -8.92 2.62
C HIS A 93 4.42 -10.17 3.01
N TYR A 94 4.97 -11.36 2.77
CA TYR A 94 4.31 -12.65 3.01
C TYR A 94 3.75 -12.80 4.43
N TRP A 95 4.53 -12.46 5.47
CA TRP A 95 4.07 -12.59 6.85
C TRP A 95 3.01 -11.55 7.21
N MET A 96 2.80 -10.55 6.37
CA MET A 96 1.71 -9.57 6.49
C MET A 96 0.45 -10.00 5.72
N ASP A 97 0.34 -11.27 5.32
CA ASP A 97 -0.78 -11.82 4.54
C ASP A 97 -1.03 -11.12 3.19
N ILE A 98 -0.02 -10.46 2.62
CA ILE A 98 -0.03 -10.08 1.21
C ILE A 98 0.20 -11.36 0.39
N TRP A 99 -0.91 -12.04 0.11
CA TRP A 99 -0.92 -13.37 -0.46
C TRP A 99 -2.18 -13.61 -1.30
N PRO A 100 -2.10 -14.37 -2.40
CA PRO A 100 -0.95 -15.10 -2.97
C PRO A 100 0.14 -14.24 -3.63
N PRO A 101 1.28 -14.82 -4.10
CA PRO A 101 2.45 -14.07 -4.56
C PRO A 101 2.17 -13.04 -5.66
N HIS A 102 1.12 -13.23 -6.48
CA HIS A 102 0.75 -12.27 -7.52
C HIS A 102 0.22 -10.92 -6.99
N LYS A 103 0.05 -10.80 -5.66
CA LYS A 103 -0.27 -9.52 -4.99
C LYS A 103 0.95 -8.64 -4.75
N GLU A 104 2.15 -9.20 -4.92
CA GLU A 104 3.39 -8.46 -5.08
C GLU A 104 3.57 -8.15 -6.57
N VAL A 105 3.27 -6.93 -6.98
CA VAL A 105 3.19 -6.51 -8.38
C VAL A 105 4.48 -5.80 -8.75
N LEU A 106 5.26 -6.39 -9.64
CA LEU A 106 6.45 -5.74 -10.20
C LEU A 106 6.06 -4.87 -11.39
N ILE A 107 6.46 -3.61 -11.34
CA ILE A 107 6.40 -2.65 -12.44
C ILE A 107 7.85 -2.36 -12.80
N GLU A 108 8.32 -2.86 -13.94
CA GLU A 108 9.76 -2.87 -14.28
C GLU A 108 10.33 -1.48 -14.54
N GLU A 109 9.53 -0.57 -15.10
CA GLU A 109 9.94 0.79 -15.40
C GLU A 109 9.25 1.79 -14.45
N ASP A 110 9.93 2.89 -14.17
CA ASP A 110 9.29 4.05 -13.56
C ASP A 110 8.51 4.84 -14.62
N ASP A 111 7.56 4.17 -15.25
CA ASP A 111 6.64 4.70 -16.25
C ASP A 111 5.32 5.06 -15.54
N PRO A 112 4.90 6.34 -15.55
CA PRO A 112 3.68 6.75 -14.88
C PRO A 112 2.45 5.97 -15.34
N GLU A 113 2.27 5.79 -16.64
CA GLU A 113 1.12 5.08 -17.20
C GLU A 113 1.10 3.63 -16.72
N GLN A 114 2.23 2.93 -16.79
CA GLN A 114 2.33 1.53 -16.35
C GLN A 114 2.00 1.37 -14.84
N ILE A 115 2.43 2.32 -14.00
CA ILE A 115 2.10 2.32 -12.57
C ILE A 115 0.58 2.48 -12.40
N LEU A 116 -0.01 3.45 -13.10
CA LEU A 116 -1.43 3.78 -12.95
C LEU A 116 -2.33 2.68 -13.53
N GLU A 117 -1.92 2.03 -14.62
CA GLU A 117 -2.56 0.83 -15.17
C GLU A 117 -2.59 -0.29 -14.15
N ALA A 118 -1.45 -0.62 -13.55
CA ALA A 118 -1.36 -1.69 -12.56
C ALA A 118 -2.34 -1.46 -11.38
N ILE A 119 -2.45 -0.21 -10.92
CA ILE A 119 -3.39 0.23 -9.89
C ILE A 119 -4.85 0.06 -10.37
N ASN A 120 -5.16 0.53 -11.57
CA ASN A 120 -6.52 0.43 -12.14
C ASN A 120 -6.96 -1.02 -12.36
N ASP A 121 -6.09 -1.87 -12.92
CA ASP A 121 -6.36 -3.27 -13.23
C ASP A 121 -6.68 -4.10 -11.99
N ARG A 122 -6.10 -3.71 -10.84
CA ARG A 122 -6.38 -4.35 -9.55
C ARG A 122 -7.54 -3.74 -8.80
N GLY A 123 -8.13 -2.68 -9.35
CA GLY A 123 -9.33 -2.05 -8.83
C GLY A 123 -9.13 -1.36 -7.48
N ILE A 124 -7.95 -0.80 -7.22
CA ILE A 124 -7.60 -0.19 -5.92
C ILE A 124 -8.63 0.89 -5.52
N THR A 125 -9.12 0.80 -4.29
CA THR A 125 -10.06 1.77 -3.70
C THR A 125 -9.39 2.62 -2.62
N ARG A 126 -8.32 2.12 -1.97
CA ARG A 126 -7.52 2.82 -0.97
C ARG A 126 -6.06 2.84 -1.40
N LEU A 127 -5.50 4.02 -1.66
CA LEU A 127 -4.15 4.15 -2.20
C LEU A 127 -3.18 4.72 -1.16
N LEU A 128 -2.05 4.05 -0.96
CA LEU A 128 -0.90 4.54 -0.21
C LEU A 128 0.26 4.79 -1.17
N VAL A 129 0.85 5.97 -1.08
CA VAL A 129 2.04 6.37 -1.85
C VAL A 129 3.11 6.88 -0.89
N GLU A 130 4.38 6.77 -1.26
CA GLU A 130 5.47 7.37 -0.48
C GLU A 130 5.34 8.90 -0.47
N ASP A 131 5.71 9.55 0.63
CA ASP A 131 5.69 11.02 0.75
C ASP A 131 6.88 11.66 0.02
N ILE A 132 6.88 11.51 -1.30
CA ILE A 132 7.82 12.17 -2.23
C ILE A 132 7.26 13.51 -2.69
N ASP A 133 8.09 14.39 -3.25
CA ASP A 133 7.61 15.64 -3.83
C ASP A 133 6.64 15.35 -5.00
N PRO A 134 5.48 16.04 -5.06
CA PRO A 134 4.53 15.83 -6.15
C PRO A 134 5.14 16.28 -7.48
N SER A 135 5.04 15.43 -8.50
CA SER A 135 5.44 15.72 -9.87
C SER A 135 4.21 15.96 -10.76
N HIS A 136 4.42 16.14 -12.06
CA HIS A 136 3.35 16.27 -13.06
C HIS A 136 3.48 15.18 -14.12
N PRO A 137 3.22 13.91 -13.76
CA PRO A 137 3.32 12.79 -14.69
C PRO A 137 2.28 12.92 -15.80
N ILE A 138 2.65 12.44 -16.98
CA ILE A 138 1.76 12.40 -18.14
C ILE A 138 1.03 11.05 -18.12
N TYR A 139 -0.30 11.12 -18.12
CA TYR A 139 -1.19 9.96 -18.19
C TYR A 139 -2.10 10.06 -19.41
N LEU A 140 -2.58 8.91 -19.88
CA LEU A 140 -3.81 8.89 -20.66
C LEU A 140 -4.97 9.43 -19.82
N ARG A 141 -5.84 10.19 -20.48
CA ARG A 141 -7.02 10.79 -19.85
C ARG A 141 -7.94 9.73 -19.28
N GLU A 142 -8.13 8.63 -20.00
CA GLU A 142 -9.00 7.52 -19.67
C GLU A 142 -8.49 6.79 -18.42
N THR A 143 -7.20 6.50 -18.36
CA THR A 143 -6.51 5.86 -17.22
C THR A 143 -6.59 6.74 -15.97
N LEU A 144 -6.33 8.04 -16.13
CA LEU A 144 -6.43 9.03 -15.07
C LEU A 144 -7.86 9.16 -14.51
N ASN A 145 -8.86 9.22 -15.39
CA ASN A 145 -10.26 9.33 -14.98
C ASN A 145 -10.77 8.05 -14.31
N SER A 146 -10.35 6.87 -14.78
CA SER A 146 -10.65 5.59 -14.14
C SER A 146 -10.15 5.54 -12.70
N ALA A 147 -8.91 6.00 -12.46
CA ALA A 147 -8.33 6.04 -11.11
C ALA A 147 -9.08 7.03 -10.21
N LYS A 148 -9.33 8.26 -10.67
CA LYS A 148 -10.08 9.29 -9.92
C LYS A 148 -11.50 8.87 -9.59
N HIS A 149 -12.13 8.07 -10.44
CA HIS A 149 -13.49 7.56 -10.20
C HIS A 149 -13.52 6.43 -9.16
N ARG A 150 -12.50 5.56 -9.17
CA ARG A 150 -12.48 4.34 -8.37
C ARG A 150 -11.86 4.53 -6.98
N ILE A 151 -10.77 5.28 -6.89
CA ILE A 151 -10.04 5.47 -5.62
C ILE A 151 -10.87 6.39 -4.74
N VAL A 152 -11.21 5.91 -3.56
CA VAL A 152 -12.08 6.60 -2.60
C VAL A 152 -11.26 7.46 -1.64
N SER A 153 -10.08 6.99 -1.25
CA SER A 153 -9.22 7.71 -0.30
C SER A 153 -7.75 7.39 -0.55
N ALA A 154 -6.89 8.38 -0.30
CA ALA A 154 -5.45 8.23 -0.41
C ALA A 154 -4.70 8.76 0.83
N LEU A 155 -3.57 8.15 1.11
CA LEU A 155 -2.64 8.59 2.15
C LEU A 155 -1.22 8.58 1.61
N VAL A 156 -0.40 9.49 2.13
CA VAL A 156 1.05 9.33 2.07
C VAL A 156 1.56 8.59 3.30
N TYR A 157 2.55 7.73 3.08
CA TYR A 157 3.35 7.10 4.11
C TYR A 157 4.83 7.41 3.87
N SER A 158 5.67 7.15 4.86
CA SER A 158 7.11 7.25 4.70
C SER A 158 7.72 5.88 4.91
N PRO A 159 8.69 5.45 4.09
CA PRO A 159 9.47 4.23 4.32
C PRO A 159 10.15 4.17 5.70
N THR A 160 10.32 5.32 6.37
CA THR A 160 10.84 5.38 7.74
C THR A 160 9.78 5.09 8.80
N GLY A 161 8.50 5.08 8.45
CA GLY A 161 7.35 5.01 9.36
C GLY A 161 6.96 6.34 10.00
N ARG A 162 7.58 7.46 9.58
CA ARG A 162 7.32 8.81 10.08
C ARG A 162 7.05 9.77 8.93
N VAL A 163 5.82 10.26 8.85
CA VAL A 163 5.39 11.31 7.91
C VAL A 163 5.33 12.66 8.60
N ASP A 164 5.89 13.67 7.95
CA ASP A 164 5.82 15.06 8.38
C ASP A 164 4.40 15.63 8.21
N ASN A 165 3.98 16.51 9.12
CA ASN A 165 2.61 17.06 9.16
C ASN A 165 1.52 15.98 9.15
N SER A 166 1.81 14.81 9.73
CA SER A 166 0.88 13.70 9.80
C SER A 166 -0.36 14.04 10.61
N ASP A 167 -1.51 13.57 10.12
CA ASP A 167 -2.80 13.68 10.78
C ASP A 167 -3.37 12.33 11.21
N VAL A 168 -2.71 11.23 10.82
CA VAL A 168 -3.06 9.86 11.20
C VAL A 168 -1.88 9.22 11.93
N LYS A 169 -2.18 8.52 13.01
CA LYS A 169 -1.21 7.73 13.76
C LYS A 169 -1.83 6.38 14.09
N ILE A 170 -1.05 5.32 13.88
CA ILE A 170 -1.46 3.94 14.18
C ILE A 170 -0.39 3.32 15.07
N THR A 171 -0.80 2.86 16.25
CA THR A 171 0.07 2.10 17.16
C THR A 171 -0.25 0.61 17.03
N SER A 172 0.75 -0.14 16.61
CA SER A 172 0.69 -1.57 16.29
C SER A 172 0.72 -2.45 17.55
N CYS A 173 0.49 -3.75 17.38
CA CYS A 173 0.58 -4.75 18.45
C CYS A 173 1.79 -5.68 18.26
N GLU A 174 2.22 -6.36 19.33
CA GLU A 174 3.41 -7.22 19.28
C GLU A 174 3.31 -8.33 18.23
N ALA A 175 2.12 -8.92 18.06
CA ALA A 175 1.89 -9.99 17.08
C ALA A 175 2.02 -9.47 15.65
N ALA A 176 1.53 -8.27 15.36
CA ALA A 176 1.72 -7.61 14.06
C ALA A 176 3.20 -7.31 13.80
N GLU A 177 3.92 -6.79 14.80
CA GLU A 177 5.35 -6.51 14.64
C GLU A 177 6.19 -7.78 14.40
N LYS A 178 5.83 -8.92 15.00
CA LYS A 178 6.47 -10.21 14.70
C LYS A 178 6.33 -10.58 13.23
N ASN A 179 5.18 -10.31 12.62
CA ASN A 179 4.95 -10.55 11.20
C ASN A 179 5.76 -9.60 10.32
N VAL A 180 5.82 -8.31 10.67
CA VAL A 180 6.64 -7.32 9.94
C VAL A 180 8.11 -7.72 9.96
N VAL A 181 8.67 -8.01 11.14
CA VAL A 181 10.05 -8.48 11.29
C VAL A 181 10.28 -9.82 10.59
N GLY A 182 9.31 -10.73 10.67
CA GLY A 182 9.34 -11.98 9.92
C GLY A 182 9.47 -11.75 8.42
N SER A 183 8.70 -10.81 7.87
CA SER A 183 8.74 -10.41 6.46
C SER A 183 10.09 -9.82 6.05
N ILE A 184 10.65 -8.93 6.88
CA ILE A 184 12.02 -8.42 6.69
C ILE A 184 13.00 -9.59 6.55
N ARG A 185 13.01 -10.51 7.53
CA ARG A 185 14.00 -11.60 7.62
C ARG A 185 13.97 -12.63 6.49
N ILE A 186 12.81 -12.84 5.84
CA ILE A 186 12.69 -13.81 4.73
C ILE A 186 12.88 -13.17 3.36
N SER A 187 13.08 -11.85 3.29
CA SER A 187 13.19 -11.15 2.01
C SER A 187 14.59 -11.36 1.42
N GLU A 188 14.65 -12.14 0.34
CA GLU A 188 15.90 -12.44 -0.37
C GLU A 188 16.44 -11.22 -1.13
N GLU A 189 15.58 -10.22 -1.36
CA GLU A 189 15.91 -8.97 -2.07
C GLU A 189 16.73 -8.00 -1.20
N LEU A 190 16.83 -8.23 0.11
CA LEU A 190 17.50 -7.36 1.06
C LEU A 190 18.92 -7.85 1.37
N SER A 191 19.89 -6.92 1.36
CA SER A 191 21.24 -7.21 1.87
C SER A 191 21.22 -7.33 3.39
N LYS A 192 22.27 -7.91 3.97
CA LYS A 192 22.38 -8.03 5.43
C LYS A 192 22.37 -6.66 6.12
N GLU A 193 23.05 -5.68 5.53
CA GLU A 193 23.08 -4.30 6.02
C GLU A 193 21.69 -3.66 5.95
N ALA A 194 20.93 -3.89 4.87
CA ALA A 194 19.57 -3.40 4.74
C ALA A 194 18.65 -4.04 5.79
N LEU A 195 18.76 -5.34 6.03
CA LEU A 195 18.00 -6.03 7.08
C LEU A 195 18.25 -5.40 8.46
N ASP A 196 19.53 -5.21 8.82
CA ASP A 196 19.90 -4.65 10.13
C ASP A 196 19.41 -3.20 10.29
N GLN A 197 19.50 -2.39 9.23
CA GLN A 197 18.97 -1.02 9.22
C GLN A 197 17.45 -0.97 9.37
N LEU A 198 16.72 -1.88 8.70
CA LEU A 198 15.27 -1.93 8.81
C LEU A 198 14.84 -2.39 10.21
N GLU A 199 15.51 -3.36 10.82
CA GLU A 199 15.25 -3.77 12.21
C GLU A 199 15.52 -2.63 13.21
N GLU A 200 16.66 -1.92 13.09
CA GLU A 200 16.97 -0.76 13.93
C GLU A 200 15.91 0.36 13.77
N ARG A 201 15.49 0.62 12.53
CA ARG A 201 14.43 1.58 12.22
C ARG A 201 13.12 1.17 12.89
N ARG A 202 12.70 -0.11 12.85
CA ARG A 202 11.51 -0.58 13.57
C ARG A 202 11.60 -0.33 15.07
N GLU A 203 12.76 -0.58 15.68
CA GLU A 203 12.98 -0.32 17.11
C GLU A 203 12.84 1.18 17.44
N SER A 204 13.35 2.07 16.57
CA SER A 204 13.24 3.52 16.76
C SER A 204 11.79 4.05 16.71
N LEU A 205 10.86 3.29 16.10
CA LEU A 205 9.45 3.67 16.00
C LEU A 205 8.65 3.38 17.27
N LYS A 206 9.26 2.73 18.28
CA LYS A 206 8.56 2.39 19.52
C LYS A 206 8.26 3.63 20.35
N VAL A 207 6.98 3.80 20.66
CA VAL A 207 6.48 4.77 21.65
C VAL A 207 5.79 3.96 22.73
N ASN A 208 6.22 4.13 23.99
CA ASN A 208 5.73 3.31 25.11
C ASN A 208 5.82 1.80 24.85
N GLY A 209 6.89 1.37 24.19
CA GLY A 209 7.18 -0.05 23.91
C GLY A 209 6.44 -0.65 22.70
N ARG A 210 5.56 0.09 22.03
CA ARG A 210 4.83 -0.36 20.84
C ARG A 210 5.22 0.46 19.62
N VAL A 211 5.42 -0.21 18.49
CA VAL A 211 5.71 0.48 17.23
C VAL A 211 4.50 1.33 16.85
N THR A 212 4.77 2.59 16.58
CA THR A 212 3.80 3.55 16.09
C THR A 212 4.26 4.00 14.72
N GLU A 213 3.36 4.12 13.75
CA GLU A 213 3.58 4.70 12.43
C GLU A 213 2.68 5.93 12.25
N THR A 214 3.11 6.88 11.43
CA THR A 214 2.31 8.07 11.11
C THR A 214 2.11 8.23 9.61
N TYR A 215 0.97 8.78 9.24
CA TYR A 215 0.52 8.96 7.86
C TYR A 215 -0.14 10.32 7.70
N ARG A 216 -0.29 10.77 6.46
CA ARG A 216 -1.04 11.98 6.15
C ARG A 216 -2.08 11.68 5.08
N ARG A 217 -3.35 11.97 5.38
CA ARG A 217 -4.43 11.89 4.38
C ARG A 217 -4.23 13.00 3.35
N ILE A 218 -4.43 12.64 2.09
CA ILE A 218 -4.28 13.55 0.96
C ILE A 218 -5.40 13.32 -0.06
N ASP A 219 -5.62 14.30 -0.93
CA ASP A 219 -6.56 14.14 -2.04
C ASP A 219 -6.02 13.10 -3.04
N VAL A 220 -6.93 12.35 -3.68
CA VAL A 220 -6.56 11.37 -4.71
C VAL A 220 -5.74 12.02 -5.82
N ALA A 221 -6.06 13.26 -6.22
CA ALA A 221 -5.31 13.97 -7.25
C ALA A 221 -3.84 14.22 -6.83
N GLU A 222 -3.60 14.57 -5.56
CA GLU A 222 -2.25 14.72 -5.01
C GLU A 222 -1.53 13.37 -4.98
N ALA A 223 -2.21 12.28 -4.63
CA ALA A 223 -1.61 10.95 -4.58
C ALA A 223 -1.13 10.49 -5.96
N LEU A 224 -1.90 10.80 -7.00
CA LEU A 224 -1.52 10.50 -8.39
C LEU A 224 -0.27 11.28 -8.82
N HIS A 225 -0.09 12.52 -8.37
CA HIS A 225 1.14 13.29 -8.60
C HIS A 225 2.35 12.77 -7.81
N LYS A 226 2.13 11.94 -6.79
CA LYS A 226 3.19 11.30 -5.99
C LYS A 226 3.46 9.85 -6.41
N LEU A 227 2.88 9.39 -7.52
CA LEU A 227 3.13 8.03 -8.01
C LEU A 227 4.54 7.84 -8.55
N THR A 228 5.17 8.90 -9.07
CA THR A 228 6.50 8.87 -9.68
C THR A 228 7.17 10.23 -9.63
N GLU A 229 8.50 10.24 -9.59
CA GLU A 229 9.30 11.45 -9.80
C GLU A 229 9.58 11.71 -11.30
N ASN A 230 9.34 10.71 -12.15
CA ASN A 230 9.56 10.79 -13.58
C ASN A 230 8.44 11.60 -14.27
N THR A 231 8.82 12.74 -14.85
CA THR A 231 7.91 13.60 -15.61
C THR A 231 7.95 13.34 -17.11
N GLU A 232 8.91 12.53 -17.59
CA GLU A 232 9.01 12.16 -18.99
C GLU A 232 8.16 10.91 -19.26
N PRO A 233 7.44 10.85 -20.39
CA PRO A 233 6.74 9.64 -20.81
C PRO A 233 7.68 8.44 -20.84
N GLY A 234 7.31 7.31 -20.21
CA GLY A 234 8.03 6.06 -20.36
C GLY A 234 7.69 5.35 -21.68
N ALA A 235 8.17 4.11 -21.85
CA ALA A 235 7.94 3.36 -23.09
C ALA A 235 6.45 3.08 -23.33
N THR A 236 5.70 2.70 -22.29
CA THR A 236 4.26 2.45 -22.36
C THR A 236 3.52 3.74 -22.66
N THR A 237 3.82 4.80 -21.91
CA THR A 237 3.19 6.11 -22.10
C THR A 237 3.33 6.56 -23.56
N ARG A 238 4.56 6.54 -24.12
CA ARG A 238 4.81 6.92 -25.53
C ARG A 238 4.06 6.05 -26.53
N SER A 239 4.01 4.75 -26.30
CA SER A 239 3.31 3.80 -27.18
C SER A 239 1.83 4.16 -27.31
N TYR A 240 1.20 4.58 -26.21
CA TYR A 240 -0.21 4.94 -26.21
C TYR A 240 -0.51 6.27 -26.88
N PHE A 241 0.32 7.29 -26.64
CA PHE A 241 0.17 8.56 -27.37
C PHE A 241 0.33 8.37 -28.88
N ALA A 242 1.25 7.52 -29.32
CA ALA A 242 1.39 7.21 -30.74
C ALA A 242 0.11 6.57 -31.34
N LEU A 243 -0.63 5.76 -30.58
CA LEU A 243 -1.90 5.20 -31.04
C LEU A 243 -2.98 6.28 -31.20
N LEU A 244 -3.03 7.27 -30.30
CA LEU A 244 -3.97 8.38 -30.39
C LEU A 244 -3.65 9.31 -31.57
N GLU A 245 -2.37 9.61 -31.79
CA GLU A 245 -1.92 10.39 -32.96
C GLU A 245 -2.31 9.70 -34.28
N MET A 246 -2.16 8.37 -34.36
CA MET A 246 -2.60 7.59 -35.52
C MET A 246 -4.11 7.64 -35.73
N GLU A 247 -4.92 7.62 -34.66
CA GLU A 247 -6.38 7.74 -34.73
C GLU A 247 -6.78 9.12 -35.28
N GLU A 248 -6.18 10.19 -34.76
CA GLU A 248 -6.41 11.55 -35.24
C GLU A 248 -6.05 11.71 -36.73
N GLU A 249 -4.93 11.12 -37.18
CA GLU A 249 -4.53 11.14 -38.59
C GLU A 249 -5.49 10.35 -39.51
N MET A 250 -6.17 9.32 -38.99
CA MET A 250 -7.15 8.53 -39.75
C MET A 250 -8.53 9.20 -39.83
N GLU A 251 -8.83 10.14 -38.93
CA GLU A 251 -10.08 10.91 -38.92
C GLU A 251 -10.05 12.18 -39.80
N VAL A 252 -8.89 12.52 -40.39
CA VAL A 252 -8.66 13.67 -41.31
C VAL A 252 -8.72 13.25 -42.78
#